data_AF-A0A124EBG3-F1
#
_entry.id   AF-A0A124EBG3-F1
#
_cell.length_a   1.000
_cell.length_b   1.000
_cell.length_c   1.000
_cell.angle_alpha   90.00
_cell.angle_beta   90.00
_cell.angle_gamma   90.00
#
_symmetry.space_group_name_H-M   'P 1'
#
loop_
_entity.id
_entity.type
_entity.pdbx_description
1 polymer ?
#
loop_
_entity_poly.entity_id
_entity_poly.type
_entity_poly.pdbx_seq_one_letter_code
_entity_poly.pdbx_strand_id
1 'polypeptide(L)'
;MSDEIPSLKKVAEPRSLKPPSGIRVSKRRVRTWGVLLAWFMIGLVLFGVGMAYWKDYSPGPSKSYYFTVLPKDMRELQWETSGESYLVINGTVQGGNNDIRVFVVDAGTGQTVKDYGRLIGQFSIEFKPPREGKYIIKFDNSFSTLISKKVAVVAQVYTPDVNWWALEMAFVGIIIAVLMIVLMIIGNAPILTIDDGEAVYEFQPWYWGKLKIRVNGIEVPERVDKHAAFKIGPNDEHTLEIERKFSWTWTWQWIFKVDGREVGRLP
;
A
#
# COMPACT_ATOMS: atom_id res chain seq x y z
N MET A 1 66.65 -23.19 22.02
CA MET A 1 65.54 -22.30 21.64
C MET A 1 65.60 -22.18 20.13
N SER A 2 64.84 -23.02 19.42
CA SER A 2 64.76 -22.98 17.95
C SER A 2 63.68 -21.98 17.58
N ASP A 3 64.10 -20.82 17.08
CA ASP A 3 63.22 -19.87 16.43
C ASP A 3 62.64 -20.52 15.17
N GLU A 4 61.40 -21.02 15.26
CA GLU A 4 60.65 -21.47 14.09
C GLU A 4 60.36 -20.26 13.20
N ILE A 5 61.15 -20.11 12.14
CA ILE A 5 60.94 -19.13 11.09
C ILE A 5 59.54 -19.37 10.50
N PRO A 6 58.59 -18.43 10.64
CA PRO A 6 57.22 -18.63 10.18
C PRO A 6 57.20 -18.76 8.67
N SER A 7 56.62 -19.85 8.17
CA SER A 7 56.56 -20.10 6.72
C SER A 7 55.79 -18.98 6.01
N LEU A 8 56.36 -18.45 4.91
CA LEU A 8 55.72 -17.42 4.09
C LEU A 8 54.34 -17.86 3.60
N LYS A 9 54.12 -19.17 3.44
CA LYS A 9 52.83 -19.76 3.07
C LYS A 9 51.77 -19.56 4.17
N LYS A 10 52.15 -19.68 5.45
CA LYS A 10 51.27 -19.37 6.61
C LYS A 10 50.97 -17.88 6.75
N VAL A 11 51.85 -17.01 6.28
CA VAL A 11 51.69 -15.54 6.32
C VAL A 11 50.86 -15.03 5.12
N ALA A 12 50.99 -15.67 3.96
CA ALA A 12 50.30 -15.30 2.72
C ALA A 12 48.92 -15.95 2.55
N GLU A 13 48.56 -16.93 3.39
CA GLU A 13 47.22 -17.50 3.39
C GLU A 13 46.21 -16.46 3.92
N PRO A 14 45.20 -16.05 3.11
CA PRO A 14 44.17 -15.13 3.58
C PRO A 14 43.43 -15.79 4.76
N ARG A 15 43.65 -15.27 5.97
CA ARG A 15 43.11 -15.79 7.23
C ARG A 15 41.58 -15.87 7.29
N SER A 16 40.86 -15.28 6.35
CA SER A 16 39.46 -14.89 6.54
C SER A 16 38.39 -15.71 5.82
N LEU A 17 38.70 -16.79 5.10
CA LEU A 17 37.66 -17.54 4.37
C LEU A 17 37.83 -19.05 4.26
N LYS A 18 38.96 -19.63 4.70
CA LYS A 18 39.13 -21.09 4.70
C LYS A 18 38.83 -21.66 6.08
N PRO A 19 37.80 -22.50 6.23
CA PRO A 19 37.52 -23.17 7.49
C PRO A 19 38.69 -24.11 7.88
N PRO A 20 38.81 -24.47 9.17
CA PRO A 20 39.73 -25.50 9.63
C PRO A 20 39.54 -26.83 8.87
N SER A 21 40.58 -27.65 8.81
CA SER A 21 40.52 -28.98 8.17
C SER A 21 39.41 -29.84 8.78
N GLY A 22 38.55 -30.43 7.96
CA GLY A 22 37.41 -31.23 8.41
C GLY A 22 36.07 -30.49 8.38
N ILE A 23 36.08 -29.15 8.35
CA ILE A 23 34.86 -28.34 8.38
C ILE A 23 34.48 -27.86 6.98
N ARG A 24 33.23 -28.15 6.59
CA ARG A 24 32.60 -27.65 5.35
C ARG A 24 31.59 -26.57 5.70
N VAL A 25 31.62 -25.48 4.95
CA VAL A 25 30.72 -24.34 5.16
C VAL A 25 29.98 -24.07 3.87
N SER A 26 28.65 -23.99 3.95
CA SER A 26 27.81 -23.64 2.81
C SER A 26 26.79 -22.58 3.19
N LYS A 27 26.43 -21.75 2.21
CA LYS A 27 25.33 -20.79 2.34
C LYS A 27 24.22 -21.19 1.38
N ARG A 28 23.01 -21.34 1.88
CA ARG A 28 21.81 -21.57 1.07
C ARG A 28 20.72 -20.59 1.46
N ARG A 29 19.76 -20.35 0.57
CA ARG A 29 18.56 -19.57 0.91
C ARG A 29 17.39 -20.50 1.15
N VAL A 30 16.65 -20.25 2.22
CA VAL A 30 15.40 -20.95 2.53
C VAL A 30 14.22 -20.01 2.36
N ARG A 31 13.11 -20.59 1.96
CA ARG A 31 11.89 -19.91 1.54
C ARG A 31 10.97 -19.73 2.76
N THR A 32 10.79 -18.49 3.23
CA THR A 32 9.82 -18.19 4.29
C THR A 32 8.53 -17.66 3.68
N TRP A 33 7.62 -18.58 3.34
CA TRP A 33 6.39 -18.26 2.63
C TRP A 33 5.40 -17.42 3.44
N GLY A 34 5.20 -17.72 4.73
CA GLY A 34 4.13 -17.08 5.51
C GLY A 34 4.26 -15.56 5.64
N VAL A 35 5.47 -15.07 5.90
CA VAL A 35 5.72 -13.63 6.06
C VAL A 35 5.59 -12.89 4.73
N LEU A 36 6.16 -13.47 3.66
CA LEU A 36 6.09 -12.88 2.33
C LEU A 36 4.65 -12.87 1.80
N LEU A 37 3.88 -13.92 2.09
CA LEU A 37 2.47 -13.98 1.72
C LEU A 37 1.65 -12.90 2.45
N ALA A 38 1.91 -12.69 3.75
CA ALA A 38 1.24 -11.62 4.49
C ALA A 38 1.54 -10.24 3.89
N TRP A 39 2.81 -9.92 3.60
CA TRP A 39 3.18 -8.67 2.94
C TRP A 39 2.61 -8.53 1.53
N PHE A 40 2.54 -9.63 0.78
CA PHE A 40 1.90 -9.66 -0.53
C PHE A 40 0.42 -9.29 -0.43
N MET A 41 -0.31 -9.88 0.53
CA MET A 41 -1.72 -9.54 0.78
C MET A 41 -1.89 -8.07 1.19
N ILE A 42 -1.00 -7.52 2.02
CA ILE A 42 -1.01 -6.10 2.36
C ILE A 42 -0.83 -5.24 1.10
N GLY A 43 0.09 -5.61 0.21
CA GLY A 43 0.29 -4.92 -1.07
C GLY A 43 -0.97 -4.91 -1.94
N LEU A 44 -1.67 -6.04 -2.05
CA LEU A 44 -2.94 -6.13 -2.78
C LEU A 44 -4.05 -5.27 -2.16
N VAL A 45 -4.14 -5.23 -0.82
CA VAL A 45 -5.13 -4.39 -0.13
C VAL A 45 -4.83 -2.92 -0.38
N LEU A 46 -3.58 -2.48 -0.25
CA LEU A 46 -3.19 -1.10 -0.55
C LEU A 46 -3.51 -0.73 -2.01
N PHE A 47 -3.24 -1.64 -2.95
CA PHE A 47 -3.62 -1.45 -4.34
C PHE A 47 -5.13 -1.29 -4.52
N GLY A 48 -5.92 -2.19 -3.94
CA GLY A 48 -7.38 -2.14 -4.02
C GLY A 48 -7.97 -0.86 -3.41
N VAL A 49 -7.48 -0.46 -2.24
CA VAL A 49 -7.88 0.79 -1.58
C VAL A 49 -7.49 2.00 -2.43
N GLY A 50 -6.25 2.06 -2.91
CA GLY A 50 -5.81 3.15 -3.78
C GLY A 50 -6.66 3.28 -5.04
N MET A 51 -6.97 2.16 -5.71
CA MET A 51 -7.85 2.15 -6.89
C MET A 51 -9.31 2.48 -6.57
N ALA A 52 -9.80 2.21 -5.36
CA ALA A 52 -11.15 2.55 -4.96
C ALA A 52 -11.34 4.06 -4.71
N TYR A 53 -10.28 4.74 -4.27
CA TYR A 53 -10.32 6.16 -3.88
C TYR A 53 -9.49 7.08 -4.81
N TRP A 54 -9.03 6.60 -5.96
CA TRP A 54 -8.21 7.39 -6.88
C TRP A 54 -8.92 8.61 -7.48
N LYS A 55 -10.26 8.59 -7.50
CA LYS A 55 -11.11 9.69 -7.94
C LYS A 55 -11.78 10.32 -6.74
N ASP A 56 -11.45 11.58 -6.50
CA ASP A 56 -12.22 12.46 -5.62
C ASP A 56 -13.03 13.44 -6.45
N TYR A 57 -13.93 14.16 -5.80
CA TYR A 57 -14.74 15.19 -6.43
C TYR A 57 -14.53 16.51 -5.72
N SER A 58 -13.82 17.41 -6.38
CA SER A 58 -13.51 18.72 -5.85
C SER A 58 -14.67 19.68 -6.13
N PRO A 59 -15.16 20.41 -5.13
CA PRO A 59 -16.21 21.41 -5.33
C PRO A 59 -15.67 22.58 -6.15
N GLY A 60 -16.29 22.82 -7.29
CA GLY A 60 -16.07 24.02 -8.09
C GLY A 60 -16.77 25.26 -7.50
N PRO A 61 -16.65 26.42 -8.17
CA PRO A 61 -17.29 27.65 -7.73
C PRO A 61 -18.81 27.51 -7.77
N SER A 62 -19.47 27.94 -6.68
CA SER A 62 -20.93 27.97 -6.60
C SER A 62 -21.50 29.21 -7.31
N LYS A 63 -22.61 29.06 -8.03
CA LYS A 63 -23.38 30.15 -8.63
C LYS A 63 -24.74 30.26 -7.95
N SER A 64 -25.10 31.48 -7.56
CA SER A 64 -26.40 31.76 -6.93
C SER A 64 -27.36 32.40 -7.93
N TYR A 65 -28.60 31.94 -7.93
CA TYR A 65 -29.68 32.41 -8.79
C TYR A 65 -30.90 32.75 -7.93
N TYR A 66 -31.51 33.89 -8.23
CA TYR A 66 -32.74 34.34 -7.60
C TYR A 66 -33.71 34.75 -8.69
N PHE A 67 -34.85 34.07 -8.77
CA PHE A 67 -35.84 34.35 -9.80
C PHE A 67 -37.25 34.08 -9.32
N THR A 68 -38.21 34.67 -10.04
CA THR A 68 -39.63 34.36 -9.88
C THR A 68 -40.08 33.48 -11.05
N VAL A 69 -40.84 32.43 -10.74
CA VAL A 69 -41.53 31.56 -11.70
C VAL A 69 -43.01 31.89 -11.63
N LEU A 70 -43.57 32.40 -12.73
CA LEU A 70 -44.98 32.80 -12.79
C LEU A 70 -45.91 31.56 -12.78
N PRO A 71 -47.21 31.72 -12.47
CA PRO A 71 -48.18 30.65 -12.70
C PRO A 71 -48.19 30.25 -14.18
N LYS A 72 -48.37 28.97 -14.47
CA LYS A 72 -48.36 28.46 -15.87
C LYS A 72 -47.02 28.61 -16.60
N ASP A 73 -45.93 28.90 -15.89
CA ASP A 73 -44.62 29.18 -16.46
C ASP A 73 -43.51 28.28 -15.89
N MET A 74 -42.35 28.29 -16.55
CA MET A 74 -41.14 27.56 -16.15
C MET A 74 -39.90 28.45 -16.29
N ARG A 75 -38.92 28.26 -15.40
CA ARG A 75 -37.59 28.86 -15.52
C ARG A 75 -36.54 27.80 -15.81
N GLU A 76 -35.57 28.16 -16.64
CA GLU A 76 -34.54 27.24 -17.12
C GLU A 76 -33.17 27.71 -16.65
N LEU A 77 -32.37 26.78 -16.12
CA LEU A 77 -30.94 26.96 -15.91
C LEU A 77 -30.20 26.00 -16.83
N GLN A 78 -29.32 26.53 -17.67
CA GLN A 78 -28.48 25.73 -18.54
C GLN A 78 -27.19 25.37 -17.83
N TRP A 79 -26.78 24.12 -17.97
CA TRP A 79 -25.52 23.61 -17.50
C TRP A 79 -24.86 22.76 -18.58
N GLU A 80 -23.58 22.99 -18.83
CA GLU A 80 -22.76 22.17 -19.71
C GLU A 80 -21.80 21.37 -18.83
N THR A 81 -21.84 20.05 -18.97
CA THR A 81 -20.95 19.14 -18.27
C THR A 81 -19.83 18.68 -19.19
N SER A 82 -18.63 18.61 -18.62
CA SER A 82 -17.47 17.93 -19.20
C SER A 82 -17.05 16.79 -18.26
N GLY A 83 -16.66 15.66 -18.84
CA GLY A 83 -16.25 14.48 -18.09
C GLY A 83 -17.33 13.89 -17.19
N GLU A 84 -16.88 13.32 -16.08
CA GLU A 84 -17.71 12.70 -15.05
C GLU A 84 -18.23 13.72 -14.02
N SER A 85 -18.26 15.02 -14.34
CA SER A 85 -18.70 16.05 -13.39
C SER A 85 -20.19 15.91 -13.05
N TYR A 86 -20.56 16.26 -11.82
CA TYR A 86 -21.96 16.26 -11.36
C TYR A 86 -22.35 17.62 -10.79
N LEU A 87 -23.67 17.89 -10.78
CA LEU A 87 -24.22 19.16 -10.34
C LEU A 87 -25.04 18.97 -9.07
N VAL A 88 -24.74 19.73 -8.03
CA VAL A 88 -25.56 19.84 -6.82
C VAL A 88 -26.30 21.17 -6.86
N ILE A 89 -27.61 21.13 -6.60
CA ILE A 89 -28.48 22.30 -6.56
C ILE A 89 -29.16 22.33 -5.20
N ASN A 90 -28.82 23.33 -4.40
CA ASN A 90 -29.49 23.64 -3.15
C ASN A 90 -30.44 24.81 -3.38
N GLY A 91 -31.71 24.66 -3.02
CA GLY A 91 -32.70 25.68 -3.28
C GLY A 91 -33.67 25.92 -2.14
N THR A 92 -34.30 27.08 -2.16
CA THR A 92 -35.42 27.45 -1.30
C THR A 92 -36.50 28.06 -2.17
N VAL A 93 -37.74 27.60 -2.01
CA VAL A 93 -38.91 28.16 -2.69
C VAL A 93 -39.85 28.83 -1.70
N GLN A 94 -40.39 29.98 -2.10
CA GLN A 94 -41.37 30.76 -1.35
C GLN A 94 -42.55 31.15 -2.25
N GLY A 95 -43.74 31.21 -1.68
CA GLY A 95 -44.97 31.65 -2.35
C GLY A 95 -45.95 30.50 -2.61
N GLY A 96 -47.24 30.75 -2.40
CA GLY A 96 -48.29 29.71 -2.43
C GLY A 96 -47.99 28.61 -1.41
N ASN A 97 -47.99 27.35 -1.86
CA ASN A 97 -47.65 26.18 -1.02
C ASN A 97 -46.13 25.97 -0.83
N ASN A 98 -45.29 26.96 -1.16
CA ASN A 98 -43.82 26.87 -1.11
C ASN A 98 -43.29 25.64 -1.85
N ASP A 99 -43.76 25.41 -3.06
CA ASP A 99 -43.45 24.21 -3.84
C ASP A 99 -43.06 24.56 -5.28
N ILE A 100 -42.20 23.74 -5.88
CA ILE A 100 -41.75 23.86 -7.27
C ILE A 100 -41.46 22.46 -7.81
N ARG A 101 -41.80 22.19 -9.08
CA ARG A 101 -41.38 20.94 -9.73
C ARG A 101 -40.00 21.14 -10.34
N VAL A 102 -39.09 20.20 -10.14
CA VAL A 102 -37.75 20.28 -10.72
C VAL A 102 -37.44 19.03 -11.53
N PHE A 103 -37.03 19.22 -12.77
CA PHE A 103 -36.60 18.13 -13.65
C PHE A 103 -35.50 18.60 -14.60
N VAL A 104 -34.75 17.65 -15.16
CA VAL A 104 -33.60 17.89 -16.01
C VAL A 104 -33.85 17.29 -17.38
N VAL A 105 -33.55 18.07 -18.41
CA VAL A 105 -33.72 17.72 -19.82
C VAL A 105 -32.35 17.73 -20.50
N ASP A 106 -32.06 16.72 -21.32
CA ASP A 106 -30.92 16.75 -22.24
C ASP A 106 -31.22 17.74 -23.36
N ALA A 107 -30.40 18.78 -23.51
CA ALA A 107 -30.65 19.86 -24.45
C ALA A 107 -30.53 19.43 -25.92
N GLY A 108 -29.78 18.36 -26.20
CA GLY A 108 -29.60 17.83 -27.56
C GLY A 108 -30.77 16.96 -28.00
N THR A 109 -31.39 16.21 -27.09
CA THR A 109 -32.51 15.31 -27.41
C THR A 109 -33.89 15.87 -27.04
N GLY A 110 -33.94 16.85 -26.14
CA GLY A 110 -35.17 17.35 -25.53
C GLY A 110 -35.84 16.37 -24.55
N GLN A 111 -35.22 15.21 -24.28
CA GLN A 111 -35.80 14.20 -23.39
C GLN A 111 -35.51 14.52 -21.92
N THR A 112 -36.49 14.24 -21.06
CA THR A 112 -36.30 14.31 -19.61
C THR A 112 -35.42 13.16 -19.17
N VAL A 113 -34.24 13.48 -18.63
CA VAL A 113 -33.27 12.49 -18.14
C VAL A 113 -33.45 12.20 -16.65
N LYS A 114 -34.00 13.16 -15.89
CA LYS A 114 -34.27 13.00 -14.47
C LYS A 114 -35.40 13.91 -14.03
N ASP A 115 -36.41 13.36 -13.35
CA ASP A 115 -37.48 14.13 -12.70
C ASP A 115 -37.35 13.96 -11.19
N TYR A 116 -37.22 15.07 -10.46
CA TYR A 116 -37.18 15.10 -9.00
C TYR A 116 -38.57 15.32 -8.39
N GLY A 117 -39.59 15.50 -9.23
CA GLY A 117 -40.96 15.74 -8.81
C GLY A 117 -41.11 17.12 -8.17
N ARG A 118 -42.08 17.22 -7.26
CA ARG A 118 -42.50 18.47 -6.62
C ARG A 118 -41.79 18.61 -5.28
N LEU A 119 -40.89 19.57 -5.19
CA LEU A 119 -40.05 19.86 -4.02
C LEU A 119 -40.69 20.99 -3.20
N ILE A 120 -40.59 20.93 -1.87
CA ILE A 120 -41.29 21.85 -0.95
C ILE A 120 -40.27 22.53 -0.03
N GLY A 121 -40.39 23.85 0.14
CA GLY A 121 -39.56 24.64 1.05
C GLY A 121 -38.10 24.64 0.64
N GLN A 122 -37.23 24.10 1.50
CA GLN A 122 -35.81 23.92 1.22
C GLN A 122 -35.57 22.55 0.58
N PHE A 123 -34.76 22.49 -0.47
CA PHE A 123 -34.45 21.25 -1.17
C PHE A 123 -32.98 21.18 -1.59
N SER A 124 -32.49 19.97 -1.75
CA SER A 124 -31.18 19.66 -2.31
C SER A 124 -31.33 18.54 -3.32
N ILE A 125 -30.81 18.73 -4.52
CA ILE A 125 -30.79 17.70 -5.57
C ILE A 125 -29.37 17.52 -6.10
N GLU A 126 -29.02 16.27 -6.37
CA GLU A 126 -27.75 15.88 -6.97
C GLU A 126 -28.03 15.24 -8.33
N PHE A 127 -27.51 15.85 -9.39
CA PHE A 127 -27.66 15.38 -10.76
C PHE A 127 -26.31 14.89 -11.31
N LYS A 128 -26.23 13.57 -11.54
CA LYS A 128 -25.13 12.93 -12.27
C LYS A 128 -25.55 12.75 -13.73
N PRO A 129 -24.96 13.48 -14.68
CA PRO A 129 -25.32 13.37 -16.09
C PRO A 129 -24.91 11.99 -16.63
N PRO A 130 -25.76 11.34 -17.46
CA PRO A 130 -25.44 10.03 -18.04
C PRO A 130 -24.33 10.09 -19.10
N ARG A 131 -24.11 11.27 -19.68
CA ARG A 131 -23.08 11.54 -20.69
C ARG A 131 -22.69 13.02 -20.68
N GLU A 132 -21.55 13.33 -21.26
CA GLU A 132 -21.16 14.72 -21.51
C GLU A 132 -22.17 15.44 -22.41
N GLY A 133 -22.33 16.74 -22.21
CA GLY A 133 -23.25 17.55 -23.01
C GLY A 133 -23.94 18.67 -22.24
N LYS A 134 -24.95 19.24 -22.89
CA LYS A 134 -25.74 20.35 -22.35
C LYS A 134 -27.03 19.83 -21.75
N TYR A 135 -27.32 20.26 -20.53
CA TYR A 135 -28.51 19.91 -19.79
C TYR A 135 -29.24 21.18 -19.35
N ILE A 136 -30.57 21.10 -19.31
CA ILE A 136 -31.45 22.18 -18.90
C ILE A 136 -32.17 21.73 -17.63
N ILE A 137 -31.93 22.43 -16.53
CA ILE A 137 -32.66 22.24 -15.28
C ILE A 137 -33.88 23.16 -15.33
N LYS A 138 -35.07 22.57 -15.27
CA LYS A 138 -36.34 23.29 -15.30
C LYS A 138 -36.93 23.39 -13.91
N PHE A 139 -37.31 24.61 -13.53
CA PHE A 139 -38.08 24.94 -12.35
C PHE A 139 -39.49 25.29 -12.81
N ASP A 140 -40.41 24.35 -12.62
CA ASP A 140 -41.73 24.34 -13.22
C ASP A 140 -42.81 24.71 -12.19
N ASN A 141 -43.57 25.77 -12.49
CA ASN A 141 -44.73 26.22 -11.73
C ASN A 141 -46.03 26.16 -12.58
N SER A 142 -46.05 25.34 -13.63
CA SER A 142 -47.18 25.18 -14.53
C SER A 142 -48.43 24.59 -13.85
N PHE A 143 -48.25 23.91 -12.72
CA PHE A 143 -49.34 23.40 -11.91
C PHE A 143 -50.09 24.51 -11.15
N SER A 144 -49.46 25.68 -10.90
CA SER A 144 -50.11 26.79 -10.20
C SER A 144 -51.00 27.60 -11.13
N THR A 145 -52.15 28.03 -10.64
CA THR A 145 -53.12 28.85 -11.39
C THR A 145 -52.94 30.35 -11.17
N LEU A 146 -52.65 30.77 -9.94
CA LEU A 146 -52.65 32.20 -9.57
C LEU A 146 -51.38 32.70 -8.88
N ILE A 147 -50.65 31.81 -8.20
CA ILE A 147 -49.55 32.23 -7.31
C ILE A 147 -48.19 31.93 -7.92
N SER A 148 -47.35 32.96 -8.03
CA SER A 148 -45.95 32.84 -8.46
C SER A 148 -45.07 32.26 -7.35
N LYS A 149 -43.96 31.64 -7.74
CA LYS A 149 -42.95 31.10 -6.83
C LYS A 149 -41.67 31.92 -6.90
N LYS A 150 -41.16 32.38 -5.77
CA LYS A 150 -39.82 32.94 -5.65
C LYS A 150 -38.86 31.81 -5.32
N VAL A 151 -37.85 31.60 -6.14
CA VAL A 151 -36.89 30.52 -5.98
C VAL A 151 -35.50 31.12 -5.83
N ALA A 152 -34.82 30.75 -4.75
CA ALA A 152 -33.41 31.01 -4.49
C ALA A 152 -32.67 29.70 -4.68
N VAL A 153 -31.61 29.68 -5.47
CA VAL A 153 -30.86 28.47 -5.83
C VAL A 153 -29.37 28.73 -5.77
N VAL A 154 -28.62 27.82 -5.17
CA VAL A 154 -27.17 27.73 -5.24
C VAL A 154 -26.82 26.46 -6.00
N ALA A 155 -26.21 26.62 -7.16
CA ALA A 155 -25.74 25.52 -8.00
C ALA A 155 -24.22 25.39 -7.85
N GLN A 156 -23.74 24.17 -7.60
CA GLN A 156 -22.32 23.88 -7.44
C GLN A 156 -21.96 22.65 -8.28
N VAL A 157 -20.93 22.79 -9.11
CA VAL A 157 -20.41 21.70 -9.94
C VAL A 157 -19.30 21.01 -9.17
N TYR A 158 -19.30 19.70 -9.18
CA TYR A 158 -18.25 18.87 -8.65
C TYR A 158 -17.54 18.18 -9.81
N THR A 159 -16.25 18.46 -9.97
CA THR A 159 -15.44 17.89 -11.03
C THR A 159 -14.59 16.76 -10.48
N PRO A 160 -14.40 15.66 -11.25
CA PRO A 160 -13.48 14.62 -10.85
C PRO A 160 -12.07 15.22 -10.72
N ASP A 161 -11.43 14.91 -9.61
CA ASP A 161 -10.06 15.29 -9.31
C ASP A 161 -9.27 14.04 -8.94
N VAL A 162 -7.98 14.08 -9.23
CA VAL A 162 -7.11 12.94 -8.97
C VAL A 162 -6.67 12.99 -7.52
N ASN A 163 -7.07 11.99 -6.75
CA ASN A 163 -6.54 11.81 -5.41
C ASN A 163 -5.13 11.19 -5.50
N TRP A 164 -4.12 12.06 -5.45
CA TRP A 164 -2.72 11.66 -5.53
C TRP A 164 -2.30 10.72 -4.40
N TRP A 165 -2.81 10.89 -3.19
CA TRP A 165 -2.53 9.98 -2.07
C TRP A 165 -3.04 8.56 -2.35
N ALA A 166 -4.23 8.44 -2.94
CA ALA A 166 -4.79 7.14 -3.32
C ALA A 166 -3.97 6.48 -4.45
N LEU A 167 -3.52 7.26 -5.44
CA LEU A 167 -2.59 6.75 -6.46
C LEU A 167 -1.25 6.29 -5.87
N GLU A 168 -0.65 7.05 -4.96
CA GLU A 168 0.57 6.66 -4.26
C GLU A 168 0.39 5.34 -3.49
N MET A 169 -0.72 5.18 -2.77
CA MET A 169 -1.06 3.91 -2.12
C MET A 169 -1.15 2.76 -3.13
N ALA A 170 -1.75 3.01 -4.29
CA ALA A 170 -1.84 2.00 -5.35
C ALA A 170 -0.46 1.58 -5.88
N PHE A 171 0.41 2.55 -6.15
CA PHE A 171 1.79 2.29 -6.58
C PHE A 171 2.61 1.54 -5.53
N VAL A 172 2.57 1.98 -4.27
CA VAL A 172 3.26 1.30 -3.17
C VAL A 172 2.75 -0.13 -3.01
N GLY A 173 1.44 -0.35 -3.11
CA GLY A 173 0.82 -1.66 -3.06
C GLY A 173 1.37 -2.62 -4.14
N ILE A 174 1.45 -2.14 -5.40
CA ILE A 174 2.03 -2.92 -6.51
C ILE A 174 3.50 -3.25 -6.26
N ILE A 175 4.30 -2.26 -5.83
CA ILE A 175 5.73 -2.45 -5.58
C ILE A 175 5.95 -3.53 -4.52
N ILE A 176 5.21 -3.47 -3.41
CA ILE A 176 5.27 -4.48 -2.35
C ILE A 176 4.88 -5.84 -2.91
N ALA A 177 3.76 -5.95 -3.64
CA ALA A 177 3.29 -7.21 -4.20
C ALA A 177 4.33 -7.85 -5.13
N VAL A 178 4.89 -7.09 -6.07
CA VAL A 178 5.93 -7.58 -7.00
C VAL A 178 7.20 -7.98 -6.26
N LEU A 179 7.66 -7.16 -5.31
CA LEU A 179 8.84 -7.46 -4.52
C LEU A 179 8.67 -8.76 -3.73
N MET A 180 7.49 -8.97 -3.12
CA MET A 180 7.20 -10.20 -2.39
C MET A 180 7.14 -11.42 -3.30
N ILE A 181 6.62 -11.31 -4.53
CA ILE A 181 6.67 -12.40 -5.53
C ILE A 181 8.12 -12.77 -5.85
N VAL A 182 8.96 -11.77 -6.12
CA VAL A 182 10.38 -12.00 -6.44
C VAL A 182 11.11 -12.67 -5.26
N LEU A 183 10.90 -12.17 -4.04
CA LEU A 183 11.48 -12.76 -2.82
C LEU A 183 10.94 -14.17 -2.55
N MET A 184 9.67 -14.43 -2.89
CA MET A 184 9.11 -15.77 -2.85
C MET A 184 9.85 -16.65 -3.85
N ILE A 185 10.07 -16.26 -5.10
CA ILE A 185 10.74 -17.09 -6.12
C ILE A 185 12.21 -17.40 -5.75
N ILE A 186 12.98 -16.39 -5.35
CA ILE A 186 14.44 -16.51 -5.14
C ILE A 186 14.78 -17.17 -3.78
N GLY A 187 13.86 -17.14 -2.80
CA GLY A 187 14.16 -17.48 -1.42
C GLY A 187 14.81 -16.29 -0.69
N ASN A 188 14.44 -16.11 0.58
CA ASN A 188 14.62 -14.82 1.27
C ASN A 188 15.37 -14.92 2.61
N ALA A 189 15.46 -16.09 3.23
CA ALA A 189 16.21 -16.27 4.48
C ALA A 189 17.54 -16.96 4.19
N PRO A 190 18.70 -16.28 4.32
CA PRO A 190 19.99 -16.94 4.21
C PRO A 190 20.19 -17.87 5.41
N ILE A 191 20.65 -19.09 5.14
CA ILE A 191 21.07 -20.07 6.14
C ILE A 191 22.56 -20.32 5.93
N LEU A 192 23.31 -20.26 7.02
CA LEU A 192 24.69 -20.73 7.06
C LEU A 192 24.67 -22.16 7.61
N THR A 193 25.27 -23.08 6.88
CA THR A 193 25.41 -24.48 7.30
C THR A 193 26.89 -24.76 7.52
N ILE A 194 27.22 -25.30 8.70
CA ILE A 194 28.55 -25.78 9.06
C ILE A 194 28.43 -27.30 9.26
N ASP A 195 29.26 -28.06 8.57
CA ASP A 195 29.29 -29.52 8.60
C ASP A 195 30.69 -29.95 9.03
N ASP A 196 30.77 -30.69 10.14
CA ASP A 196 32.04 -31.18 10.73
C ASP A 196 32.30 -32.68 10.43
N GLY A 197 31.46 -33.30 9.59
CA GLY A 197 31.54 -34.71 9.22
C GLY A 197 30.68 -35.64 10.09
N GLU A 198 30.27 -35.21 11.29
CA GLU A 198 29.40 -35.97 12.20
C GLU A 198 28.05 -35.28 12.43
N ALA A 199 28.06 -33.95 12.49
CA ALA A 199 26.90 -33.11 12.70
C ALA A 199 26.83 -31.93 11.71
N VAL A 200 25.60 -31.59 11.35
CA VAL A 200 25.26 -30.45 10.50
C VAL A 200 24.59 -29.38 11.36
N TYR A 201 25.27 -28.26 11.54
CA TYR A 201 24.78 -27.08 12.24
C TYR A 201 24.22 -26.08 11.24
N GLU A 202 22.94 -25.74 11.37
CA GLU A 202 22.27 -24.75 10.54
C GLU A 202 21.91 -23.52 11.37
N PHE A 203 22.25 -22.36 10.82
CA PHE A 203 22.11 -21.06 11.44
C PHE A 203 21.20 -20.19 10.57
N GLN A 204 20.03 -19.80 11.10
CA GLN A 204 19.05 -19.00 10.38
C GLN A 204 18.73 -17.72 11.16
N PRO A 205 18.75 -16.52 10.53
CA PRO A 205 18.26 -15.31 11.14
C PRO A 205 16.78 -15.43 11.49
N TRP A 206 16.42 -15.02 12.69
CA TRP A 206 15.05 -15.04 13.21
C TRP A 206 14.63 -13.62 13.63
N TYR A 207 13.32 -13.46 13.91
CA TYR A 207 12.74 -12.19 14.32
C TYR A 207 13.55 -11.51 15.43
N TRP A 208 13.64 -10.18 15.32
CA TRP A 208 14.34 -9.28 16.24
C TRP A 208 15.86 -9.49 16.31
N GLY A 209 16.42 -10.04 15.24
CA GLY A 209 17.85 -10.23 15.08
C GLY A 209 18.42 -11.31 15.99
N LYS A 210 17.59 -12.28 16.40
CA LYS A 210 18.04 -13.51 17.07
C LYS A 210 18.45 -14.54 16.04
N LEU A 211 19.19 -15.55 16.48
CA LEU A 211 19.60 -16.64 15.62
C LEU A 211 18.93 -17.95 16.03
N LYS A 212 18.31 -18.62 15.07
CA LYS A 212 17.74 -19.96 15.23
C LYS A 212 18.81 -20.98 14.84
N ILE A 213 19.07 -21.93 15.74
CA ILE A 213 20.08 -22.98 15.56
C ILE A 213 19.35 -24.31 15.37
N ARG A 214 19.79 -25.09 14.37
CA ARG A 214 19.42 -26.49 14.23
C ARG A 214 20.67 -27.34 14.18
N VAL A 215 20.64 -28.49 14.84
CA VAL A 215 21.72 -29.49 14.79
C VAL A 215 21.09 -30.78 14.27
N ASN A 216 21.61 -31.30 13.16
CA ASN A 216 21.08 -32.49 12.49
C ASN A 216 19.56 -32.39 12.20
N GLY A 217 19.10 -31.18 11.88
CA GLY A 217 17.69 -30.90 11.59
C GLY A 217 16.79 -30.66 12.80
N ILE A 218 17.28 -30.88 14.03
CA ILE A 218 16.53 -30.65 15.28
C ILE A 218 16.79 -29.22 15.76
N GLU A 219 15.73 -28.48 16.07
CA GLU A 219 15.84 -27.12 16.60
C GLU A 219 16.28 -27.13 18.08
N VAL A 220 17.36 -26.42 18.37
CA VAL A 220 17.85 -26.25 19.74
C VAL A 220 17.03 -25.14 20.40
N PRO A 221 16.57 -25.31 21.66
CA PRO A 221 15.80 -24.28 22.36
C PRO A 221 16.61 -23.01 22.65
N GLU A 222 17.94 -23.13 22.65
CA GLU A 222 18.86 -22.04 22.90
C GLU A 222 18.88 -21.04 21.74
N ARG A 223 18.68 -19.76 22.06
CA ARG A 223 18.68 -18.66 21.09
C ARG A 223 19.85 -17.73 21.40
N VAL A 224 20.68 -17.47 20.39
CA VAL A 224 21.82 -16.56 20.52
C VAL A 224 21.35 -15.12 20.35
N ASP A 225 21.70 -14.25 21.29
CA ASP A 225 21.24 -12.84 21.33
C ASP A 225 22.32 -11.84 20.88
N LYS A 226 23.54 -11.92 21.45
CA LYS A 226 24.66 -11.01 21.10
C LYS A 226 25.98 -11.72 20.84
N HIS A 227 26.31 -12.69 21.68
CA HIS A 227 27.48 -13.53 21.54
C HIS A 227 27.17 -14.92 22.10
N ALA A 228 27.70 -15.96 21.45
CA ALA A 228 27.72 -17.31 21.99
C ALA A 228 28.97 -18.03 21.49
N ALA A 229 29.47 -18.96 22.30
CA ALA A 229 30.56 -19.85 21.95
C ALA A 229 30.11 -21.30 22.19
N PHE A 230 30.32 -22.15 21.20
CA PHE A 230 29.98 -23.57 21.24
C PHE A 230 31.23 -24.40 20.92
N LYS A 231 31.31 -25.59 21.51
CA LYS A 231 32.24 -26.61 21.04
C LYS A 231 31.58 -27.40 19.91
N ILE A 232 32.35 -27.66 18.85
CA ILE A 232 31.92 -28.42 17.67
C ILE A 232 33.06 -29.35 17.22
N GLY A 233 32.75 -30.33 16.38
CA GLY A 233 33.68 -31.36 15.91
C GLY A 233 33.52 -32.71 16.63
N PRO A 234 34.00 -33.81 16.04
CA PRO A 234 33.80 -35.17 16.58
C PRO A 234 34.25 -35.40 18.02
N ASN A 235 35.27 -34.66 18.49
CA ASN A 235 35.74 -34.70 19.87
C ASN A 235 35.69 -33.32 20.56
N ASP A 236 34.77 -32.44 20.16
CA ASP A 236 34.67 -31.06 20.69
C ASP A 236 35.97 -30.25 20.53
N GLU A 237 36.75 -30.59 19.50
CA GLU A 237 38.08 -30.05 19.24
C GLU A 237 38.07 -28.59 18.74
N HIS A 238 36.98 -28.15 18.13
CA HIS A 238 36.84 -26.82 17.55
C HIS A 238 35.93 -25.92 18.38
N THR A 239 36.23 -24.62 18.40
CA THR A 239 35.41 -23.61 19.08
C THR A 239 34.71 -22.71 18.05
N LEU A 240 33.39 -22.78 17.99
CA LEU A 240 32.54 -21.91 17.19
C LEU A 240 32.13 -20.69 17.99
N GLU A 241 32.60 -19.51 17.59
CA GLU A 241 32.18 -18.23 18.13
C GLU A 241 31.18 -17.56 17.17
N ILE A 242 30.06 -17.12 17.73
CA ILE A 242 29.01 -16.39 17.02
C ILE A 242 28.94 -15.00 17.67
N GLU A 243 29.12 -13.95 16.87
CA GLU A 243 29.08 -12.56 17.34
C GLU A 243 28.14 -11.73 16.47
N ARG A 244 27.32 -10.90 17.12
CA ARG A 244 26.53 -9.89 16.43
C ARG A 244 27.31 -8.57 16.39
N LYS A 245 27.72 -8.14 15.20
CA LYS A 245 28.39 -6.84 15.00
C LYS A 245 27.53 -5.89 14.20
N PHE A 246 27.60 -4.61 14.56
CA PHE A 246 27.05 -3.56 13.74
C PHE A 246 27.99 -3.34 12.55
N SER A 247 27.47 -3.54 11.33
CA SER A 247 28.26 -3.36 10.12
C SER A 247 28.33 -1.89 9.70
N TRP A 248 29.32 -1.57 8.86
CA TRP A 248 29.47 -0.26 8.24
C TRP A 248 28.28 0.15 7.34
N THR A 249 27.50 -0.82 6.88
CA THR A 249 26.26 -0.62 6.10
C THR A 249 25.02 -0.34 6.97
N TRP A 250 25.20 0.04 8.24
CA TRP A 250 24.12 0.32 9.19
C TRP A 250 23.16 -0.85 9.46
N THR A 251 23.62 -2.07 9.17
CA THR A 251 22.87 -3.30 9.44
C THR A 251 23.60 -4.14 10.46
N TRP A 252 22.87 -4.74 11.40
CA TRP A 252 23.42 -5.77 12.26
C TRP A 252 23.76 -7.00 11.39
N GLN A 253 24.91 -7.62 11.64
CA GLN A 253 25.33 -8.84 10.98
C GLN A 253 25.84 -9.83 12.01
N TRP A 254 25.50 -11.10 11.81
CA TRP A 254 26.03 -12.22 12.53
C TRP A 254 27.32 -12.70 11.86
N ILE A 255 28.39 -12.77 12.64
CA ILE A 255 29.71 -13.22 12.21
C ILE A 255 29.99 -14.56 12.90
N PHE A 256 30.40 -15.54 12.11
CA PHE A 256 30.72 -16.88 12.57
C PHE A 256 32.21 -17.08 12.45
N LYS A 257 32.86 -17.48 13.54
CA LYS A 257 34.28 -17.83 13.56
C LYS A 257 34.47 -19.23 14.11
N VAL A 258 35.33 -20.02 13.48
CA VAL A 258 35.79 -21.30 14.05
C VAL A 258 37.27 -21.19 14.35
N ASP A 259 37.66 -21.47 15.59
CA ASP A 259 39.03 -21.33 16.11
C ASP A 259 39.64 -19.96 15.80
N GLY A 260 38.84 -18.91 15.99
CA GLY A 260 39.21 -17.52 15.72
C GLY A 260 39.26 -17.12 14.23
N ARG A 261 38.95 -18.03 13.29
CA ARG A 261 38.90 -17.74 11.84
C ARG A 261 37.48 -17.51 11.38
N GLU A 262 37.22 -16.40 10.71
CA GLU A 262 35.90 -16.11 10.15
C GLU A 262 35.54 -17.13 9.06
N VAL A 263 34.38 -17.76 9.19
CA VAL A 263 33.88 -18.79 8.27
C VAL A 263 32.62 -18.34 7.53
N GLY A 264 31.89 -17.34 8.05
CA GLY A 264 30.65 -16.91 7.45
C GLY A 264 30.04 -15.66 8.07
N ARG A 265 29.10 -15.09 7.33
CA ARG A 265 28.27 -13.95 7.76
C ARG A 265 26.82 -14.18 7.37
N LEU A 266 25.91 -13.79 8.26
CA LEU A 266 24.48 -13.68 8.00
C LEU A 266 24.00 -12.27 8.37
N PRO A 267 22.98 -11.73 7.67
CA PRO A 267 22.29 -10.51 8.09
C PRO A 267 21.51 -10.71 9.40
#